data_AF-A0A3M1FH64-F1
#
_entry.id   AF-A0A3M1FH64-F1
#
_cell.length_a   1.000
_cell.length_b   1.000
_cell.length_c   1.000
_cell.angle_alpha   90.00
_cell.angle_beta   90.00
_cell.angle_gamma   90.00
#
_symmetry.space_group_name_H-M   'P 1'
#
loop_
_entity.id
_entity.type
_entity.pdbx_description
1 polymer ?
#
loop_
_entity_poly.entity_id
_entity_poly.type
_entity_poly.pdbx_seq_one_letter_code
_entity_poly.pdbx_strand_id
1 'polypeptide(L)'
;MCKGKLLGLTLAVLLVTTGPTCLPDRAPVARFDLSNPGGAVFGLLPFPNDLFLDEDAHPDVPGLTAYFSVPGAKILHDGLASADGFGTSAAVFFPVRGSISEASLTHSIEPGTPSSVILVDVDRNSPERGMRKRIEVRYDGDARMIVLLPYPGMPLRPATTYAALLTTGVVGVDGALTPDEDFLVVRDDLPTDDPLLLRAKAIYQPVLSFLESAGIVEDRTEIAVASIFTTQTIDRDLVA
;
A
#
# COMPACT_ATOMS: atom_id res chain seq x y z
N MET A 1 -10.61 -52.59 -56.57
CA MET A 1 -11.01 -51.80 -57.76
C MET A 1 -12.50 -51.54 -57.70
N CYS A 2 -12.90 -50.35 -57.24
CA CYS A 2 -14.03 -49.57 -57.77
C CYS A 2 -13.86 -48.15 -57.23
N LYS A 3 -13.80 -47.18 -58.14
CA LYS A 3 -13.53 -45.76 -57.91
C LYS A 3 -14.79 -45.04 -57.44
N GLY A 4 -14.63 -43.95 -56.68
CA GLY A 4 -15.66 -42.93 -56.54
C GLY A 4 -15.43 -42.01 -55.35
N LYS A 5 -14.60 -40.97 -55.53
CA LYS A 5 -14.48 -39.84 -54.59
C LYS A 5 -15.75 -38.99 -54.67
N LEU A 6 -16.38 -38.71 -53.53
CA LEU A 6 -17.17 -37.50 -53.34
C LEU A 6 -16.92 -36.97 -51.93
N LEU A 7 -16.34 -35.76 -51.88
CA LEU A 7 -16.10 -34.96 -50.70
C LEU A 7 -17.46 -34.58 -50.08
N GLY A 8 -17.78 -35.12 -48.90
CA GLY A 8 -18.83 -34.62 -48.03
C GLY A 8 -18.19 -33.85 -46.88
N LEU A 9 -18.33 -32.54 -46.89
CA LEU A 9 -17.85 -31.63 -45.86
C LEU A 9 -18.73 -31.79 -44.61
N THR A 10 -18.31 -32.62 -43.65
CA THR A 10 -19.02 -32.76 -42.37
C THR A 10 -18.64 -31.59 -41.47
N LEU A 11 -19.58 -30.67 -41.25
CA LEU A 11 -19.47 -29.57 -40.32
C LEU A 11 -19.45 -30.12 -38.88
N ALA A 12 -18.26 -30.34 -38.33
CA ALA A 12 -18.09 -30.63 -36.91
C ALA A 12 -18.27 -29.33 -36.12
N VAL A 13 -19.46 -29.15 -35.52
CA VAL A 13 -19.69 -28.09 -34.54
C VAL A 13 -18.90 -28.48 -33.29
N LEU A 14 -17.70 -27.91 -33.14
CA LEU A 14 -16.92 -27.99 -31.92
C LEU A 14 -17.63 -27.11 -30.89
N LEU A 15 -18.38 -27.72 -29.96
CA LEU A 15 -18.82 -27.03 -28.75
C LEU A 15 -17.56 -26.71 -27.93
N VAL A 16 -17.05 -25.48 -28.07
CA VAL A 16 -16.10 -24.91 -27.12
C VAL A 16 -16.90 -24.61 -25.86
N THR A 17 -16.84 -25.51 -24.89
CA THR A 17 -17.35 -25.24 -23.55
C THR A 17 -16.43 -24.20 -22.92
N THR A 18 -16.82 -22.93 -22.96
CA THR A 18 -16.22 -21.88 -22.14
C THR A 18 -16.58 -22.17 -20.69
N GLY A 19 -15.78 -23.00 -20.01
CA GLY A 19 -15.71 -22.93 -18.55
C GLY A 19 -15.23 -21.54 -18.14
N PRO A 20 -15.53 -21.07 -16.93
CA PRO A 20 -14.95 -19.82 -16.45
C PRO A 20 -13.43 -19.99 -16.48
N THR A 21 -12.76 -19.33 -17.41
CA THR A 21 -11.31 -19.17 -17.39
C THR A 21 -11.01 -18.40 -16.12
N CYS A 22 -10.64 -19.13 -15.06
CA CYS A 22 -9.92 -18.56 -13.95
C CYS A 22 -8.64 -18.01 -14.59
N LEU A 23 -8.55 -16.69 -14.72
CA LEU A 23 -7.28 -16.06 -15.12
C LEU A 23 -6.25 -16.59 -14.11
N PRO A 24 -5.09 -17.10 -14.56
CA PRO A 24 -4.04 -17.49 -13.62
C PRO A 24 -3.77 -16.29 -12.74
N ASP A 25 -3.76 -16.51 -11.41
CA ASP A 25 -3.34 -15.47 -10.49
C ASP A 25 -1.93 -15.03 -10.93
N ARG A 26 -1.74 -13.71 -11.00
CA ARG A 26 -0.43 -13.16 -11.29
C ARG A 26 0.33 -13.08 -9.98
N ALA A 27 1.65 -13.19 -10.05
CA ALA A 27 2.52 -12.91 -8.91
C ALA A 27 2.09 -11.58 -8.25
N PRO A 28 1.96 -11.56 -6.92
CA PRO A 28 1.41 -10.41 -6.23
C PRO A 28 2.34 -9.19 -6.35
N VAL A 29 1.76 -8.03 -6.64
CA VAL A 29 2.48 -6.75 -6.74
C VAL A 29 1.87 -5.76 -5.75
N ALA A 30 2.70 -5.16 -4.91
CA ALA A 30 2.28 -4.06 -4.05
C ALA A 30 2.18 -2.78 -4.89
N ARG A 31 1.00 -2.15 -4.93
CA ARG A 31 0.79 -0.98 -5.80
C ARG A 31 1.44 0.25 -5.21
N PHE A 32 2.15 0.96 -6.08
CA PHE A 32 2.72 2.27 -5.83
C PHE A 32 2.91 2.90 -7.20
N ASP A 33 1.87 3.58 -7.69
CA ASP A 33 1.80 4.08 -9.05
C ASP A 33 1.59 5.60 -8.99
N LEU A 34 2.62 6.32 -9.46
CA LEU A 34 2.69 7.77 -9.55
C LEU A 34 2.65 8.25 -11.01
N SER A 35 2.30 7.36 -11.95
CA SER A 35 2.20 7.71 -13.38
C SER A 35 1.02 8.67 -13.69
N ASN A 36 0.11 8.87 -12.74
CA ASN A 36 -0.99 9.81 -12.88
C ASN A 36 -0.48 11.27 -12.82
N PRO A 37 -0.68 12.09 -13.88
CA PRO A 37 -0.19 13.47 -13.92
C PRO A 37 -0.76 14.37 -12.82
N GLY A 38 -1.92 14.01 -12.26
CA GLY A 38 -2.55 14.71 -11.14
C GLY A 38 -1.94 14.38 -9.77
N GLY A 39 -0.87 13.58 -9.72
CA GLY A 39 -0.23 13.14 -8.48
C GLY A 39 -0.84 11.87 -7.88
N ALA A 40 -0.68 11.71 -6.57
CA ALA A 40 -1.12 10.56 -5.80
C ALA A 40 -2.65 10.34 -5.89
N VAL A 41 -3.09 9.10 -6.09
CA VAL A 41 -4.50 8.72 -6.17
C VAL A 41 -4.80 7.54 -5.27
N PHE A 42 -5.84 7.63 -4.44
CA PHE A 42 -6.26 6.54 -3.56
C PHE A 42 -6.47 5.23 -4.33
N GLY A 43 -5.89 4.13 -3.83
CA GLY A 43 -5.96 2.81 -4.45
C GLY A 43 -4.88 2.53 -5.52
N LEU A 44 -4.07 3.53 -5.87
CA LEU A 44 -2.89 3.36 -6.73
C LEU A 44 -1.57 3.33 -5.93
N LEU A 45 -1.57 3.81 -4.70
CA LEU A 45 -0.46 3.74 -3.75
C LEU A 45 -1.02 3.57 -2.32
N PRO A 46 -0.19 3.22 -1.32
CA PRO A 46 -0.64 3.04 0.04
C PRO A 46 -1.26 4.32 0.62
N PHE A 47 -2.25 4.18 1.50
CA PHE A 47 -2.87 5.28 2.24
C PHE A 47 -2.88 4.96 3.74
N PRO A 48 -2.60 5.89 4.65
CA PRO A 48 -2.13 7.26 4.43
C PRO A 48 -0.75 7.33 3.76
N ASN A 49 -0.38 8.49 3.25
CA ASN A 49 0.93 8.75 2.65
C ASN A 49 1.17 10.26 2.55
N ASP A 50 2.36 10.75 2.91
CA ASP A 50 2.68 12.17 2.82
C ASP A 50 2.72 12.69 1.36
N LEU A 51 2.68 11.78 0.38
CA LEU A 51 2.43 12.11 -1.03
C LEU A 51 1.01 12.64 -1.30
N PHE A 52 0.06 12.43 -0.39
CA PHE A 52 -1.28 13.02 -0.43
C PHE A 52 -1.37 14.37 0.29
N LEU A 53 -0.29 14.87 0.91
CA LEU A 53 -0.33 16.19 1.54
C LEU A 53 -0.15 17.28 0.48
N ASP A 54 -0.85 18.40 0.64
CA ASP A 54 -0.57 19.62 -0.10
C ASP A 54 0.61 20.41 0.51
N GLU A 55 0.86 21.62 0.02
CA GLU A 55 1.96 22.48 0.50
C GLU A 55 1.76 22.97 1.95
N ASP A 56 0.52 22.97 2.44
CA ASP A 56 0.12 23.39 3.79
C ASP A 56 -0.01 22.20 4.76
N ALA A 57 0.39 21.00 4.33
CA ALA A 57 0.28 19.74 5.06
C ALA A 57 -1.16 19.26 5.32
N HIS A 58 -2.10 19.67 4.48
CA HIS A 58 -3.46 19.14 4.49
C HIS A 58 -3.59 17.94 3.55
N PRO A 59 -4.24 16.83 3.99
CA PRO A 59 -4.54 15.71 3.10
C PRO A 59 -5.50 16.08 1.96
N ASP A 60 -4.99 16.04 0.72
CA ASP A 60 -5.77 16.01 -0.52
C ASP A 60 -5.70 14.60 -1.14
N VAL A 61 -6.83 13.90 -1.15
CA VAL A 61 -6.87 12.45 -1.46
C VAL A 61 -7.78 12.18 -2.66
N PRO A 62 -7.32 12.44 -3.89
CA PRO A 62 -8.04 12.10 -5.11
C PRO A 62 -8.44 10.61 -5.15
N GLY A 63 -9.63 10.32 -5.67
CA GLY A 63 -10.13 8.95 -5.84
C GLY A 63 -10.79 8.34 -4.60
N LEU A 64 -10.65 8.93 -3.41
CA LEU A 64 -11.22 8.41 -2.16
C LEU A 64 -12.74 8.26 -2.21
N THR A 65 -13.44 9.25 -2.77
CA THR A 65 -14.91 9.28 -2.83
C THR A 65 -15.50 8.26 -3.81
N ALA A 66 -14.75 7.89 -4.86
CA ALA A 66 -15.16 6.82 -5.76
C ALA A 66 -15.10 5.45 -5.07
N TYR A 67 -14.10 5.28 -4.18
CA TYR A 67 -13.91 4.05 -3.43
C TYR A 67 -14.97 3.86 -2.33
N PHE A 68 -15.26 4.93 -1.59
CA PHE A 68 -16.30 4.94 -0.57
C PHE A 68 -17.57 5.58 -1.14
N SER A 69 -18.24 4.89 -2.06
CA SER A 69 -19.52 5.31 -2.64
C SER A 69 -20.68 5.17 -1.62
N VAL A 70 -20.53 5.80 -0.45
CA VAL A 70 -21.48 5.79 0.67
C VAL A 70 -21.96 7.22 0.97
N PRO A 71 -23.18 7.39 1.50
CA PRO A 71 -23.59 8.66 2.07
C PRO A 71 -22.55 9.14 3.09
N GLY A 72 -21.93 10.29 2.84
CA GLY A 72 -20.86 10.84 3.70
C GLY A 72 -19.46 10.86 3.08
N ALA A 73 -19.25 10.35 1.86
CA ALA A 73 -17.97 10.44 1.15
C ALA A 73 -17.42 11.89 1.08
N LYS A 74 -18.31 12.87 0.86
CA LYS A 74 -17.97 14.29 0.90
C LYS A 74 -17.53 14.74 2.30
N ILE A 75 -18.21 14.28 3.35
CA ILE A 75 -17.85 14.63 4.73
C ILE A 75 -16.47 14.07 5.08
N LEU A 76 -16.16 12.86 4.65
CA LEU A 76 -14.83 12.27 4.81
C LEU A 76 -13.78 13.09 4.07
N HIS A 77 -14.04 13.45 2.82
CA HIS A 77 -13.14 14.28 2.03
C HIS A 77 -12.90 15.66 2.68
N ASP A 78 -13.97 16.38 3.03
CA ASP A 78 -13.89 17.69 3.68
C ASP A 78 -13.17 17.60 5.04
N GLY A 79 -13.45 16.54 5.82
CA GLY A 79 -12.82 16.31 7.11
C GLY A 79 -11.31 16.07 6.99
N LEU A 80 -10.89 15.26 6.03
CA LEU A 80 -9.46 15.07 5.72
C LEU A 80 -8.81 16.38 5.30
N ALA A 81 -9.43 17.14 4.39
CA ALA A 81 -8.90 18.41 3.91
C ALA A 81 -8.78 19.48 5.01
N SER A 82 -9.50 19.33 6.13
CA SER A 82 -9.40 20.24 7.29
C SER A 82 -8.35 19.83 8.32
N ALA A 83 -7.78 18.63 8.23
CA ALA A 83 -6.80 18.11 9.17
C ALA A 83 -5.37 18.54 8.80
N ASP A 84 -4.47 18.66 9.77
CA ASP A 84 -3.04 18.96 9.58
C ASP A 84 -2.18 17.69 9.63
N GLY A 85 -2.64 16.65 8.94
CA GLY A 85 -2.02 15.32 8.86
C GLY A 85 -3.06 14.20 8.91
N PHE A 86 -2.60 12.97 9.11
CA PHE A 86 -3.47 11.77 9.13
C PHE A 86 -3.91 11.39 10.54
N GLY A 87 -5.07 10.73 10.65
CA GLY A 87 -5.63 10.33 11.94
C GLY A 87 -4.71 9.38 12.73
N THR A 88 -4.58 9.62 14.04
CA THR A 88 -3.72 8.84 14.95
C THR A 88 -4.19 7.39 15.16
N SER A 89 -5.43 7.07 14.79
CA SER A 89 -5.99 5.72 14.85
C SER A 89 -6.44 5.20 13.47
N ALA A 90 -6.06 5.89 12.39
CA ALA A 90 -6.43 5.49 11.05
C ALA A 90 -5.72 4.18 10.66
N ALA A 91 -6.42 3.33 9.93
CA ALA A 91 -5.80 2.16 9.32
C ALA A 91 -4.90 2.57 8.16
N VAL A 92 -3.85 1.78 7.91
CA VAL A 92 -3.01 1.85 6.74
C VAL A 92 -3.47 0.80 5.74
N PHE A 93 -3.70 1.21 4.51
CA PHE A 93 -4.22 0.43 3.41
C PHE A 93 -3.14 0.29 2.35
N PHE A 94 -2.78 -0.94 2.02
CA PHE A 94 -1.86 -1.28 0.95
C PHE A 94 -2.64 -1.94 -0.18
N PRO A 95 -2.92 -1.21 -1.28
CA PRO A 95 -3.49 -1.82 -2.47
C PRO A 95 -2.49 -2.80 -3.09
N VAL A 96 -2.96 -3.97 -3.49
CA VAL A 96 -2.16 -5.01 -4.15
C VAL A 96 -2.81 -5.45 -5.46
N ARG A 97 -2.00 -5.97 -6.39
CA ARG A 97 -2.45 -6.74 -7.55
C ARG A 97 -2.16 -8.21 -7.27
N GLY A 98 -3.04 -9.11 -7.71
CA GLY A 98 -2.93 -10.55 -7.44
C GLY A 98 -3.47 -10.97 -6.06
N SER A 99 -3.51 -12.27 -5.80
CA SER A 99 -4.00 -12.84 -4.54
C SER A 99 -2.89 -13.01 -3.51
N ILE A 100 -3.18 -12.57 -2.28
CA ILE A 100 -2.32 -12.78 -1.11
C ILE A 100 -2.75 -14.05 -0.38
N SER A 101 -1.78 -14.82 0.10
CA SER A 101 -2.05 -15.95 0.99
C SER A 101 -2.21 -15.44 2.42
N GLU A 102 -3.41 -15.54 3.00
CA GLU A 102 -3.64 -15.10 4.38
C GLU A 102 -2.75 -15.83 5.39
N ALA A 103 -2.31 -17.05 5.07
CA ALA A 103 -1.37 -17.81 5.89
C ALA A 103 0.02 -17.15 6.00
N SER A 104 0.36 -16.23 5.09
CA SER A 104 1.60 -15.44 5.17
C SER A 104 1.48 -14.22 6.07
N LEU A 105 0.29 -13.92 6.59
CA LEU A 105 0.02 -12.73 7.38
C LEU A 105 -0.17 -13.08 8.85
N THR A 106 0.72 -12.57 9.69
CA THR A 106 0.52 -12.56 11.14
C THR A 106 -0.57 -11.53 11.47
N HIS A 107 -1.70 -12.00 12.00
CA HIS A 107 -2.87 -11.14 12.22
C HIS A 107 -2.67 -10.13 13.35
N SER A 108 -2.00 -10.51 14.44
CA SER A 108 -1.71 -9.61 15.56
C SER A 108 -0.20 -9.59 15.80
N ILE A 109 0.41 -8.42 15.65
CA ILE A 109 1.85 -8.25 15.70
C ILE A 109 2.18 -7.37 16.91
N GLU A 110 2.92 -7.96 17.85
CA GLU A 110 3.46 -7.25 19.00
C GLU A 110 4.76 -6.50 18.64
N PRO A 111 5.06 -5.38 19.32
CA PRO A 111 6.35 -4.72 19.20
C PRO A 111 7.52 -5.68 19.43
N GLY A 112 8.48 -5.71 18.50
CA GLY A 112 9.67 -6.57 18.59
C GLY A 112 9.51 -7.98 18.03
N THR A 113 8.30 -8.40 17.64
CA THR A 113 8.10 -9.66 16.92
C THR A 113 8.61 -9.52 15.46
N PRO A 114 9.44 -10.47 14.96
CA PRO A 114 9.77 -10.53 13.54
C PRO A 114 8.51 -10.73 12.70
N SER A 115 8.31 -9.90 11.67
CA SER A 115 7.10 -9.92 10.83
C SER A 115 7.39 -9.32 9.47
N SER A 116 6.71 -9.82 8.44
CA SER A 116 6.72 -9.27 7.07
C SER A 116 5.89 -7.98 6.93
N VAL A 117 5.22 -7.57 8.01
CA VAL A 117 4.41 -6.35 8.11
C VAL A 117 4.87 -5.58 9.33
N ILE A 118 5.24 -4.31 9.15
CA ILE A 118 5.86 -3.49 10.19
C ILE A 118 5.19 -2.11 10.21
N LEU A 119 4.90 -1.58 11.39
CA LEU A 119 4.60 -0.16 11.62
C LEU A 119 5.60 0.37 12.64
N VAL A 120 6.31 1.45 12.32
CA VAL A 120 7.39 1.97 13.15
C VAL A 120 7.41 3.50 13.16
N ASP A 121 7.73 4.07 14.32
CA ASP A 121 7.98 5.50 14.48
C ASP A 121 9.32 5.86 13.81
N VAL A 122 9.31 6.78 12.86
CA VAL A 122 10.52 7.21 12.14
C VAL A 122 10.84 8.68 12.34
N ASP A 123 10.04 9.37 13.16
CA ASP A 123 10.15 10.79 13.38
C ASP A 123 11.46 11.13 14.09
N ARG A 124 12.21 12.08 13.54
CA ARG A 124 13.54 12.46 14.06
C ARG A 124 13.49 13.03 15.47
N ASN A 125 12.35 13.62 15.85
CA ASN A 125 12.15 14.29 17.13
C ASN A 125 11.36 13.43 18.12
N SER A 126 10.85 12.26 17.70
CA SER A 126 10.10 11.38 18.59
C SER A 126 11.03 10.71 19.60
N PRO A 127 10.65 10.68 20.90
CA PRO A 127 11.34 9.88 21.91
C PRO A 127 11.16 8.37 21.67
N GLU A 128 10.19 7.98 20.84
CA GLU A 128 9.89 6.58 20.48
C GLU A 128 10.44 6.22 19.10
N ARG A 129 11.32 7.04 18.51
CA ARG A 129 11.90 6.79 17.19
C ARG A 129 12.56 5.40 17.13
N GLY A 130 12.19 4.62 16.11
CA GLY A 130 12.60 3.24 15.90
C GLY A 130 11.74 2.20 16.64
N MET A 131 10.82 2.62 17.51
CA MET A 131 9.93 1.69 18.20
C MET A 131 8.80 1.22 17.27
N ARG A 132 8.73 -0.09 17.07
CA ARG A 132 7.63 -0.75 16.36
C ARG A 132 6.33 -0.60 17.16
N LYS A 133 5.22 -0.41 16.46
CA LYS A 133 3.88 -0.30 17.04
C LYS A 133 3.15 -1.63 16.93
N ARG A 134 2.26 -1.87 17.89
CA ARG A 134 1.35 -3.01 17.88
C ARG A 134 0.30 -2.80 16.79
N ILE A 135 0.09 -3.80 15.94
CA ILE A 135 -0.84 -3.71 14.81
C ILE A 135 -1.66 -4.98 14.65
N GLU A 136 -2.89 -4.80 14.17
CA GLU A 136 -3.73 -5.86 13.63
C GLU A 136 -3.66 -5.82 12.09
N VAL A 137 -3.50 -6.96 11.43
CA VAL A 137 -3.36 -7.09 9.98
C VAL A 137 -4.49 -7.94 9.43
N ARG A 138 -5.13 -7.45 8.36
CA ARG A 138 -6.16 -8.17 7.62
C ARG A 138 -5.93 -8.05 6.13
N TYR A 139 -6.18 -9.12 5.39
CA TYR A 139 -6.31 -9.05 3.93
C TYR A 139 -7.78 -9.04 3.53
N ASP A 140 -8.11 -8.17 2.59
CA ASP A 140 -9.43 -8.08 1.97
C ASP A 140 -9.28 -8.47 0.50
N GLY A 141 -9.64 -9.73 0.18
CA GLY A 141 -9.46 -10.30 -1.15
C GLY A 141 -10.34 -9.68 -2.23
N ASP A 142 -11.51 -9.17 -1.86
CA ASP A 142 -12.43 -8.51 -2.79
C ASP A 142 -11.93 -7.10 -3.12
N ALA A 143 -11.49 -6.37 -2.10
CA ALA A 143 -10.89 -5.04 -2.25
C ALA A 143 -9.44 -5.07 -2.78
N ARG A 144 -8.79 -6.24 -2.75
CA ARG A 144 -7.35 -6.40 -3.03
C ARG A 144 -6.50 -5.45 -2.19
N MET A 145 -6.73 -5.48 -0.88
CA MET A 145 -6.05 -4.60 0.09
C MET A 145 -5.54 -5.36 1.30
N ILE A 146 -4.30 -5.10 1.69
CA ILE A 146 -3.78 -5.46 3.01
C ILE A 146 -3.98 -4.23 3.92
N VAL A 147 -4.62 -4.44 5.06
CA VAL A 147 -4.99 -3.38 6.00
C VAL A 147 -4.25 -3.61 7.32
N LEU A 148 -3.53 -2.59 7.77
CA LEU A 148 -2.87 -2.55 9.08
C LEU A 148 -3.64 -1.57 9.96
N LEU A 149 -4.08 -2.00 11.13
CA LEU A 149 -4.76 -1.15 12.09
C LEU A 149 -3.84 -0.99 13.32
N PRO A 150 -3.45 0.24 13.71
CA PRO A 150 -2.87 0.47 15.03
C PRO A 150 -3.77 -0.16 16.10
N TYR A 151 -3.18 -0.93 17.03
CA TYR A 151 -3.97 -1.75 17.94
C TYR A 151 -5.02 -0.91 18.69
N PRO A 152 -6.31 -1.31 18.72
CA PRO A 152 -7.36 -0.55 19.38
C PRO A 152 -7.02 -0.19 20.83
N GLY A 153 -7.15 1.09 21.17
CA GLY A 153 -6.78 1.62 22.49
C GLY A 153 -5.30 2.01 22.64
N MET A 154 -4.48 1.84 21.58
CA MET A 154 -3.09 2.30 21.51
C MET A 154 -2.91 3.19 20.28
N PRO A 155 -3.46 4.43 20.28
CA PRO A 155 -3.32 5.34 19.16
C PRO A 155 -1.85 5.71 18.93
N LEU A 156 -1.53 6.07 17.69
CA LEU A 156 -0.27 6.67 17.33
C LEU A 156 -0.12 8.05 18.00
N ARG A 157 1.13 8.49 18.17
CA ARG A 157 1.40 9.84 18.70
C ARG A 157 0.95 10.88 17.68
N PRO A 158 0.41 12.03 18.11
CA PRO A 158 0.11 13.14 17.21
C PRO A 158 1.41 13.78 16.69
N ALA A 159 1.32 14.50 15.56
CA ALA A 159 2.45 15.23 14.96
C ALA A 159 3.74 14.39 14.84
N THR A 160 3.60 13.12 14.45
CA THR A 160 4.70 12.15 14.42
C THR A 160 4.71 11.42 13.08
N THR A 161 5.90 11.32 12.48
CA THR A 161 6.11 10.57 11.24
C THR A 161 6.25 9.06 11.50
N TYR A 162 5.48 8.26 10.77
CA TYR A 162 5.50 6.80 10.81
C TYR A 162 5.86 6.21 9.45
N ALA A 163 6.45 5.02 9.47
CA ALA A 163 6.61 4.16 8.31
C ALA A 163 5.86 2.84 8.54
N ALA A 164 4.92 2.54 7.66
CA ALA A 164 4.30 1.23 7.54
C ALA A 164 4.87 0.49 6.32
N LEU A 165 5.27 -0.76 6.49
CA LEU A 165 6.02 -1.52 5.51
C LEU A 165 5.35 -2.87 5.26
N LEU A 166 5.32 -3.28 4.00
CA LEU A 166 5.20 -4.69 3.60
C LEU A 166 6.53 -5.14 3.03
N THR A 167 7.03 -6.29 3.48
CA THR A 167 8.25 -6.89 2.96
C THR A 167 7.94 -7.96 1.90
N THR A 168 8.97 -8.40 1.17
CA THR A 168 8.92 -9.56 0.26
C THR A 168 8.61 -10.87 0.98
N GLY A 169 8.63 -10.89 2.32
CA GLY A 169 8.17 -12.03 3.13
C GLY A 169 6.65 -12.20 3.14
N VAL A 170 5.88 -11.23 2.65
CA VAL A 170 4.46 -11.43 2.32
C VAL A 170 4.41 -12.28 1.05
N VAL A 171 3.63 -13.36 1.05
CA VAL A 171 3.51 -14.23 -0.13
C VAL A 171 2.07 -14.31 -0.63
N GLY A 172 1.94 -14.31 -1.94
CA GLY A 172 0.70 -14.63 -2.63
C GLY A 172 0.64 -16.07 -3.07
N VAL A 173 -0.39 -16.38 -3.85
CA VAL A 173 -0.61 -17.72 -4.39
C VAL A 173 0.51 -18.12 -5.35
N ASP A 174 1.07 -17.15 -6.10
CA ASP A 174 2.07 -17.39 -7.15
C ASP A 174 3.46 -16.79 -6.85
N GLY A 175 3.80 -16.58 -5.57
CA GLY A 175 5.14 -16.16 -5.15
C GLY A 175 5.17 -15.01 -4.15
N ALA A 176 6.35 -14.47 -3.90
CA ALA A 176 6.56 -13.34 -3.00
C ALA A 176 5.89 -12.06 -3.53
N LEU A 177 5.45 -11.21 -2.61
CA LEU A 177 5.01 -9.85 -2.92
C LEU A 177 6.18 -9.06 -3.51
N THR A 178 5.96 -8.51 -4.69
CA THR A 178 6.96 -7.71 -5.41
C THR A 178 6.59 -6.23 -5.41
N PRO A 179 7.59 -5.33 -5.44
CA PRO A 179 7.35 -3.89 -5.57
C PRO A 179 6.84 -3.51 -6.96
N ASP A 180 6.05 -2.43 -7.04
CA ASP A 180 5.73 -1.76 -8.31
C ASP A 180 6.96 -1.03 -8.89
N GLU A 181 6.95 -0.76 -10.19
CA GLU A 181 8.09 -0.15 -10.90
C GLU A 181 8.47 1.24 -10.35
N ASP A 182 7.49 2.10 -10.06
CA ASP A 182 7.74 3.43 -9.49
C ASP A 182 8.32 3.33 -8.07
N PHE A 183 7.90 2.34 -7.28
CA PHE A 183 8.48 2.13 -5.95
C PHE A 183 9.93 1.65 -6.05
N LEU A 184 10.29 0.84 -7.05
CA LEU A 184 11.69 0.48 -7.28
C LEU A 184 12.56 1.73 -7.54
N VAL A 185 12.08 2.66 -8.37
CA VAL A 185 12.77 3.94 -8.60
C VAL A 185 12.98 4.72 -7.31
N VAL A 186 11.94 4.79 -6.47
CA VAL A 186 12.00 5.51 -5.20
C VAL A 186 12.87 4.81 -4.17
N ARG A 187 12.76 3.48 -4.03
CA ARG A 187 13.45 2.67 -3.01
C ARG A 187 14.95 2.57 -3.31
N ASP A 188 15.29 2.26 -4.55
CA ASP A 188 16.66 1.97 -4.98
C ASP A 188 17.40 3.23 -5.46
N ASP A 189 16.79 4.41 -5.23
CA ASP A 189 17.33 5.73 -5.58
C ASP A 189 17.70 5.85 -7.08
N LEU A 190 16.95 5.17 -7.95
CA LEU A 190 17.26 5.14 -9.38
C LEU A 190 17.13 6.54 -10.01
N PRO A 191 17.93 6.87 -11.05
CA PRO A 191 17.80 8.14 -11.76
C PRO A 191 16.41 8.32 -12.38
N THR A 192 15.84 9.51 -12.26
CA THR A 192 14.56 9.89 -12.86
C THR A 192 14.48 11.41 -12.99
N ASP A 193 13.80 11.87 -14.04
CA ASP A 193 13.46 13.28 -14.25
C ASP A 193 11.98 13.57 -13.94
N ASP A 194 11.22 12.56 -13.51
CA ASP A 194 9.81 12.70 -13.17
C ASP A 194 9.67 13.47 -11.83
N PRO A 195 8.97 14.63 -11.82
CA PRO A 195 8.82 15.44 -10.62
C PRO A 195 8.08 14.73 -9.46
N LEU A 196 7.13 13.83 -9.75
CA LEU A 196 6.42 13.07 -8.73
C LEU A 196 7.32 12.03 -8.07
N LEU A 197 8.14 11.34 -8.86
CA LEU A 197 9.14 10.40 -8.33
C LEU A 197 10.24 11.14 -7.57
N LEU A 198 10.67 12.32 -8.03
CA LEU A 198 11.62 13.16 -7.29
C LEU A 198 11.06 13.60 -5.93
N ARG A 199 9.78 14.00 -5.87
CA ARG A 199 9.09 14.31 -4.62
C ARG A 199 9.02 13.10 -3.69
N ALA A 200 8.66 11.93 -4.22
CA ALA A 200 8.64 10.69 -3.44
C ALA A 200 10.02 10.34 -2.89
N LYS A 201 11.08 10.46 -3.70
CA LYS A 201 12.47 10.25 -3.25
C LYS A 201 12.86 11.17 -2.09
N ALA A 202 12.46 12.44 -2.12
CA ALA A 202 12.74 13.39 -1.05
C ALA A 202 12.11 13.00 0.30
N ILE A 203 10.91 12.40 0.27
CA ILE A 203 10.22 11.88 1.46
C ILE A 203 10.82 10.55 1.90
N TYR A 204 11.03 9.62 0.96
CA TYR A 204 11.34 8.23 1.25
C TYR A 204 12.80 7.98 1.60
N GLN A 205 13.75 8.57 0.88
CA GLN A 205 15.18 8.25 1.05
C GLN A 205 15.71 8.47 2.48
N PRO A 206 15.35 9.56 3.19
CA PRO A 206 15.78 9.75 4.58
C PRO A 206 15.22 8.69 5.53
N VAL A 207 14.00 8.22 5.29
CA VAL A 207 13.34 7.20 6.11
C VAL A 207 13.91 5.82 5.82
N LEU A 208 14.06 5.44 4.54
CA LEU A 208 14.68 4.17 4.15
C LEU A 208 16.10 4.03 4.70
N SER A 209 16.91 5.09 4.60
CA SER A 209 18.26 5.11 5.17
C SER A 209 18.23 4.93 6.70
N PHE A 210 17.24 5.53 7.39
CA PHE A 210 17.07 5.33 8.82
C PHE A 210 16.70 3.88 9.16
N LEU A 211 15.74 3.29 8.44
CA LEU A 211 15.28 1.92 8.67
C LEU A 211 16.42 0.90 8.58
N GLU A 212 17.30 1.03 7.59
CA GLU A 212 18.51 0.22 7.45
C GLU A 212 19.50 0.49 8.60
N SER A 213 19.83 1.77 8.86
CA SER A 213 20.82 2.12 9.89
C SER A 213 20.41 1.70 11.31
N ALA A 214 19.10 1.63 11.57
CA ALA A 214 18.53 1.22 12.84
C ALA A 214 18.34 -0.31 12.95
N GLY A 215 18.63 -1.07 11.88
CA GLY A 215 18.42 -2.52 11.84
C GLY A 215 16.94 -2.92 11.89
N ILE A 216 16.03 -2.03 11.47
CA ILE A 216 14.60 -2.33 11.39
C ILE A 216 14.31 -3.26 10.20
N VAL A 217 15.05 -3.04 9.12
CA VAL A 217 15.21 -3.93 7.95
C VAL A 217 16.69 -4.21 7.75
N GLU A 218 17.06 -5.37 7.22
CA GLU A 218 18.48 -5.67 6.95
C GLU A 218 18.96 -4.95 5.69
N ASP A 219 18.12 -4.95 4.66
CA ASP A 219 18.37 -4.30 3.37
C ASP A 219 17.06 -3.70 2.83
N ARG A 220 17.10 -2.48 2.28
CA ARG A 220 15.91 -1.83 1.71
C ARG A 220 15.25 -2.67 0.61
N THR A 221 15.97 -3.55 -0.08
CA THR A 221 15.43 -4.42 -1.14
C THR A 221 14.41 -5.44 -0.63
N GLU A 222 14.39 -5.70 0.67
CA GLU A 222 13.37 -6.51 1.35
C GLU A 222 12.01 -5.81 1.40
N ILE A 223 11.97 -4.47 1.25
CA ILE A 223 10.74 -3.69 1.28
C ILE A 223 10.05 -3.81 -0.07
N ALA A 224 8.86 -4.42 -0.08
CA ALA A 224 8.00 -4.50 -1.25
C ALA A 224 7.21 -3.20 -1.46
N VAL A 225 6.77 -2.55 -0.38
CA VAL A 225 6.19 -1.20 -0.43
C VAL A 225 6.23 -0.55 0.94
N ALA A 226 6.26 0.78 0.98
CA ALA A 226 6.18 1.56 2.20
C ALA A 226 5.12 2.68 2.08
N SER A 227 4.40 2.91 3.18
CA SER A 227 3.60 4.10 3.45
C SER A 227 4.35 4.93 4.48
N ILE A 228 4.77 6.14 4.11
CA ILE A 228 5.36 7.11 5.03
C ILE A 228 4.33 8.19 5.23
N PHE A 229 3.94 8.43 6.48
CA PHE A 229 2.86 9.36 6.79
C PHE A 229 3.06 10.07 8.12
N THR A 230 2.59 11.31 8.19
CA THR A 230 2.63 12.14 9.38
C THR A 230 1.25 12.27 10.01
N THR A 231 1.15 11.99 11.32
CA THR A 231 -0.11 12.12 12.04
C THR A 231 -0.44 13.57 12.36
N GLN A 232 -1.74 13.89 12.38
CA GLN A 232 -2.26 15.23 12.72
C GLN A 232 -1.94 15.66 14.16
N THR A 233 -2.11 16.95 14.43
CA THR A 233 -2.22 17.45 15.81
C THR A 233 -3.59 17.11 16.39
N ILE A 234 -3.68 16.96 17.72
CA ILE A 234 -4.95 16.62 18.42
C ILE A 234 -5.26 17.53 19.61
N ASP A 235 -4.26 18.27 20.09
CA ASP A 235 -4.34 19.13 21.27
C ASP A 235 -4.31 20.62 20.92
N ARG A 236 -4.03 20.98 19.66
CA ARG A 236 -3.91 22.36 19.20
C ARG A 236 -5.11 23.23 19.57
N ASP A 237 -6.32 22.68 19.44
CA ASP A 237 -7.57 23.40 19.75
C ASP A 237 -7.88 23.47 21.25
N LEU A 238 -7.23 22.64 22.08
CA LEU A 238 -7.44 22.61 23.53
C LEU A 238 -6.56 23.63 24.28
N VAL A 239 -5.54 24.17 23.61
CA VAL A 239 -4.55 25.09 24.18
C VAL A 239 -4.74 26.54 23.67
N ALA A 240 -5.72 26.76 22.77
CA ALA A 240 -6.04 28.05 22.17
C ALA A 240 -6.91 28.97 23.06
#